data_AF-A0A2P7ZZZ3-F1
#
_entry.id   AF-A0A2P7ZZZ3-F1
#
_cell.length_a   1.000
_cell.length_b   1.000
_cell.length_c   1.000
_cell.angle_alpha   90.00
_cell.angle_beta   90.00
_cell.angle_gamma   90.00
#
_symmetry.space_group_name_H-M   'P 1'
#
loop_
_entity.id
_entity.type
_entity.pdbx_description
1 polymer ?
#
loop_
_entity_poly.entity_id
_entity_poly.type
_entity_poly.pdbx_seq_one_letter_code
_entity_poly.pdbx_strand_id
1 'polypeptide(L)'
;MKKPANALNSDEDLRAAVIKCSGIVETAVAKSVSSPGLEVALIRAPTKRYSIEGVVHDFSNPNKNYADAMREVYQKYGEDDLDVTTLFADALMNWKPRQLFRSKTGKAIDSSPVLEIRAVLERGSQHPDGKKHPGTPHIATVADDKFFARQGGVNFYSFYRLHNYHSLIYAAMLAGQSRVALESVDRMEGTITEAMLLTKSPPMANWLEFFLAVRVHVLIRFGLWSDLKALPIPTDQVLYCTTTAMTHYGKAIAHAATNDVAQADVQRALSTAAAFRVPPSRLDFPNRIVDILKVATSMLDGEIAYRQGDVDVAFQHLLDAIVHEDNLQYTEPWGWMLPARHPYGALSLEQGRVEQARRAYAEDLGLEKTLTRAHAHPRNVWALSGYYECLVGLGREEEAREVQEKLVVAKRGADVDVASSCCCRLGTEGGCVGKGQGKVCGNGET
;
A
#
# COMPACT_ATOMS: atom_id res chain seq x y z
N MET A 1 22.30 13.68 11.31
CA MET A 1 21.64 14.97 11.01
C MET A 1 20.42 15.07 11.92
N LYS A 2 20.40 16.00 12.89
CA LYS A 2 19.25 16.21 13.79
C LYS A 2 18.04 16.61 12.93
N LYS A 3 16.87 16.02 13.20
CA LYS A 3 15.59 16.43 12.60
C LYS A 3 15.46 17.96 12.69
N PRO A 4 14.90 18.66 11.69
CA PRO A 4 14.42 20.00 11.92
C PRO A 4 13.36 19.89 13.04
N ALA A 5 13.62 20.57 14.15
CA ALA A 5 12.65 20.75 15.21
C ALA A 5 11.39 21.35 14.61
N ASN A 6 10.23 20.85 15.04
CA ASN A 6 8.90 21.36 14.79
C ASN A 6 8.85 22.85 14.40
N ALA A 7 8.67 23.13 13.11
CA ALA A 7 8.18 24.44 12.65
C ALA A 7 6.64 24.48 12.61
N LEU A 8 5.97 23.54 13.29
CA LEU A 8 4.55 23.25 13.10
C LEU A 8 3.68 23.37 14.35
N ASN A 9 4.18 23.94 15.43
CA ASN A 9 3.37 24.21 16.62
C ASN A 9 4.13 25.23 17.48
N SER A 10 3.72 26.50 17.46
CA SER A 10 4.22 27.45 18.45
C SER A 10 3.83 26.97 19.87
N ASP A 11 4.53 27.43 20.90
CA ASP A 11 4.13 27.15 22.29
C ASP A 11 2.68 27.59 22.56
N GLU A 12 2.24 28.63 21.86
CA GLU A 12 0.87 29.13 21.86
C GLU A 12 -0.12 28.13 21.24
N ASP A 13 0.20 27.54 20.07
CA ASP A 13 -0.63 26.52 19.43
C ASP A 13 -0.75 25.25 20.27
N LEU A 14 0.36 24.78 20.86
CA LEU A 14 0.36 23.61 21.75
C LEU A 14 -0.51 23.87 22.98
N ARG A 15 -0.36 25.04 23.59
CA ARG A 15 -1.12 25.43 24.76
C ARG A 15 -2.61 25.54 24.43
N ALA A 16 -2.96 26.18 23.31
CA ALA A 16 -4.33 26.32 22.85
C ALA A 16 -4.96 24.94 22.56
N ALA A 17 -4.22 24.02 21.92
CA ALA A 17 -4.69 22.67 21.66
C ALA A 17 -4.92 21.86 22.95
N VAL A 18 -3.99 21.92 23.91
CA VAL A 18 -4.13 21.23 25.20
C VAL A 18 -5.33 21.78 25.96
N ILE A 19 -5.46 23.10 26.10
CA ILE A 19 -6.60 23.75 26.78
C ILE A 19 -7.93 23.34 26.14
N LYS A 20 -8.00 23.37 24.81
CA LYS A 20 -9.22 22.99 24.08
C LYS A 20 -9.57 21.52 24.34
N CYS A 21 -8.60 20.61 24.24
CA CYS A 21 -8.82 19.18 24.47
C CYS A 21 -9.23 18.89 25.92
N SER A 22 -8.55 19.49 26.91
CA SER A 22 -8.91 19.37 28.33
C SER A 22 -10.33 19.87 28.59
N GLY A 23 -10.71 21.03 28.05
CA GLY A 23 -12.06 21.58 28.21
C GLY A 23 -13.16 20.72 27.58
N ILE A 24 -12.89 20.09 26.42
CA ILE A 24 -13.82 19.14 25.80
C ILE A 24 -14.00 17.91 26.68
N VAL A 25 -12.90 17.35 27.21
CA VAL A 25 -12.93 16.17 28.07
C VAL A 25 -13.65 16.46 29.39
N GLU A 26 -13.39 17.61 30.03
CA GLU A 26 -14.08 18.05 31.23
C GLU A 26 -15.58 18.20 31.00
N THR A 27 -15.97 18.83 29.87
CA THR A 27 -17.37 18.96 29.49
C THR A 27 -18.04 17.59 29.28
N ALA A 28 -17.33 16.65 28.64
CA ALA A 28 -17.83 15.30 28.43
C ALA A 28 -18.01 14.55 29.75
N VAL A 29 -17.05 14.69 30.69
CA VAL A 29 -17.15 14.10 32.03
C VAL A 29 -18.31 14.71 32.83
N ALA A 30 -18.49 16.03 32.79
CA ALA A 30 -19.60 16.69 33.48
C ALA A 30 -20.98 16.24 32.97
N LYS A 31 -21.07 15.91 31.67
CA LYS A 31 -22.30 15.38 31.06
C LYS A 31 -22.52 13.88 31.27
N SER A 32 -21.50 13.14 31.70
CA SER A 32 -21.58 11.67 31.85
C SER A 32 -22.07 11.20 33.22
N VAL A 33 -22.36 12.14 34.14
CA VAL A 33 -22.74 11.88 35.54
C VAL A 33 -24.00 11.01 35.69
N SER A 34 -24.86 10.94 34.68
CA SER A 34 -26.10 10.14 34.69
C SER A 34 -26.05 8.84 33.87
N SER A 35 -24.91 8.47 33.28
CA SER A 35 -24.77 7.26 32.46
C SER A 35 -23.96 6.18 33.21
N PRO A 36 -24.41 4.92 33.30
CA PRO A 36 -23.56 3.81 33.72
C PRO A 36 -22.94 3.09 32.52
N GLY A 37 -21.80 2.40 32.71
CA GLY A 37 -21.30 1.41 31.75
C GLY A 37 -20.06 1.80 30.94
N LEU A 38 -20.09 1.48 29.64
CA LEU A 38 -18.97 1.58 28.70
C LEU A 38 -18.66 3.03 28.31
N GLU A 39 -19.70 3.82 28.03
CA GLU A 39 -19.60 5.19 27.54
C GLU A 39 -18.87 6.08 28.55
N VAL A 40 -19.15 5.92 29.84
CA VAL A 40 -18.44 6.64 30.90
C VAL A 40 -16.98 6.21 31.00
N ALA A 41 -16.70 4.92 30.80
CA ALA A 41 -15.33 4.42 30.83
C ALA A 41 -14.53 5.00 29.64
N LEU A 42 -15.12 5.04 28.44
CA LEU A 42 -14.55 5.66 27.25
C LEU A 42 -14.37 7.18 27.40
N ILE A 43 -15.32 7.89 28.04
CA ILE A 43 -15.21 9.33 28.31
C ILE A 43 -14.10 9.62 29.34
N ARG A 44 -13.92 8.75 30.33
CA ARG A 44 -12.91 8.94 31.38
C ARG A 44 -11.50 8.62 30.91
N ALA A 45 -11.30 7.69 29.98
CA ALA A 45 -9.96 7.32 29.55
C ALA A 45 -9.13 8.51 29.01
N PRO A 46 -9.65 9.38 28.12
CA PRO A 46 -8.94 10.58 27.64
C PRO A 46 -8.53 11.57 28.74
N THR A 47 -9.17 11.57 29.92
CA THR A 47 -8.76 12.44 31.04
C THR A 47 -7.31 12.17 31.42
N LYS A 48 -6.88 10.90 31.38
CA LYS A 48 -5.51 10.48 31.67
C LYS A 48 -4.48 11.03 30.69
N ARG A 49 -4.91 11.45 29.48
CA ARG A 49 -4.07 12.09 28.46
C ARG A 49 -3.95 13.59 28.65
N TYR A 50 -5.03 14.24 29.12
CA TYR A 50 -5.16 15.70 29.09
C TYR A 50 -5.20 16.35 30.49
N SER A 51 -5.08 15.58 31.58
CA SER A 51 -4.85 16.08 32.93
C SER A 51 -3.41 16.59 33.12
N ILE A 52 -2.99 17.57 32.32
CA ILE A 52 -1.64 18.14 32.37
C ILE A 52 -1.75 19.65 32.43
N GLU A 53 -1.01 20.26 33.36
CA GLU A 53 -0.88 21.71 33.47
C GLU A 53 0.31 22.20 32.64
N GLY A 54 0.12 23.30 31.90
CA GLY A 54 1.19 23.96 31.14
C GLY A 54 1.38 23.48 29.70
N VAL A 55 2.48 23.90 29.08
CA VAL A 55 2.84 23.54 27.69
C VAL A 55 3.55 22.19 27.71
N VAL A 56 2.98 21.22 26.99
CA VAL A 56 3.53 19.86 26.91
C VAL A 56 4.20 19.66 25.57
N HIS A 57 5.52 19.45 25.59
CA HIS A 57 6.30 19.15 24.40
C HIS A 57 6.48 17.64 24.16
N ASP A 58 6.35 16.82 25.21
CA ASP A 58 6.45 15.36 25.13
C ASP A 58 5.18 14.67 25.63
N PHE A 59 4.46 14.05 24.70
CA PHE A 59 3.23 13.31 24.97
C PHE A 59 3.47 11.82 25.27
N SER A 60 4.72 11.36 25.42
CA SER A 60 5.02 9.94 25.65
C SER A 60 4.33 9.38 26.90
N ASN A 61 4.44 10.06 28.04
CA ASN A 61 3.76 9.64 29.29
C ASN A 61 2.24 9.84 29.21
N PRO A 62 1.72 10.99 28.77
CA PRO A 62 0.28 11.19 28.56
C PRO A 62 -0.38 10.15 27.67
N ASN A 63 0.25 9.81 26.53
CA ASN A 63 -0.28 8.81 25.62
C ASN A 63 -0.20 7.41 26.24
N LYS A 64 0.84 7.11 27.03
CA LYS A 64 0.91 5.87 27.81
C LYS A 64 -0.23 5.76 28.80
N ASN A 65 -0.49 6.81 29.58
CA ASN A 65 -1.54 6.83 30.58
C ASN A 65 -2.93 6.65 29.95
N TYR A 66 -3.16 7.23 28.78
CA TYR A 66 -4.36 7.00 27.99
C TYR A 66 -4.47 5.54 27.53
N ALA A 67 -3.40 4.98 26.99
CA ALA A 67 -3.36 3.59 26.55
C ALA A 67 -3.60 2.61 27.71
N ASP A 68 -3.02 2.87 28.89
CA ASP A 68 -3.26 2.08 30.10
C ASP A 68 -4.73 2.17 30.55
N ALA A 69 -5.34 3.36 30.52
CA ALA A 69 -6.76 3.52 30.82
C ALA A 69 -7.66 2.80 29.80
N MET A 70 -7.34 2.87 28.51
CA MET A 70 -8.04 2.12 27.47
C MET A 70 -7.84 0.61 27.60
N ARG A 71 -6.72 0.14 28.18
CA ARG A 71 -6.51 -1.28 28.50
C ARG A 71 -7.54 -1.77 29.51
N GLU A 72 -7.82 -0.99 30.55
CA GLU A 72 -8.86 -1.33 31.53
C GLU A 72 -10.24 -1.40 30.88
N VAL A 73 -10.55 -0.47 29.96
CA VAL A 73 -11.80 -0.48 29.18
C VAL A 73 -11.88 -1.74 28.30
N TYR A 74 -10.81 -2.06 27.57
CA TYR A 74 -10.75 -3.24 26.71
C TYR A 74 -10.86 -4.55 27.50
N GLN A 75 -10.20 -4.66 28.66
CA GLN A 75 -10.32 -5.84 29.52
C GLN A 75 -11.74 -6.04 30.05
N LYS A 76 -12.48 -4.94 30.25
CA LYS A 76 -13.84 -4.99 30.80
C LYS A 76 -14.93 -5.16 29.74
N TYR A 77 -14.75 -4.59 28.55
CA TYR A 77 -15.80 -4.50 27.53
C TYR A 77 -15.40 -5.03 26.14
N GLY A 78 -14.12 -5.30 25.89
CA GLY A 78 -13.59 -5.57 24.55
C GLY A 78 -13.73 -7.00 24.03
N GLU A 79 -14.37 -7.91 24.77
CA GLU A 79 -14.52 -9.31 24.33
C GLU A 79 -15.39 -9.43 23.07
N ASP A 80 -16.52 -8.71 23.03
CA ASP A 80 -17.46 -8.68 21.90
C ASP A 80 -17.65 -7.26 21.30
N ASP A 81 -16.97 -6.25 21.85
CA ASP A 81 -17.05 -4.88 21.36
C ASP A 81 -15.81 -4.52 20.52
N LEU A 82 -16.01 -4.54 19.22
CA LEU A 82 -14.96 -4.26 18.26
C LEU A 82 -14.60 -2.77 18.18
N ASP A 83 -15.47 -1.85 18.62
CA ASP A 83 -15.18 -0.42 18.68
C ASP A 83 -14.20 -0.17 19.83
N VAL A 84 -14.44 -0.79 20.99
CA VAL A 84 -13.50 -0.81 22.12
C VAL A 84 -12.17 -1.45 21.73
N THR A 85 -12.21 -2.58 21.01
CA THR A 85 -11.00 -3.26 20.50
C THR A 85 -10.19 -2.34 19.60
N THR A 86 -10.86 -1.64 18.68
CA THR A 86 -10.22 -0.73 17.72
C THR A 86 -9.65 0.51 18.43
N LEU A 87 -10.41 1.13 19.34
CA LEU A 87 -9.97 2.29 20.11
C LEU A 87 -8.79 1.96 21.03
N PHE A 88 -8.75 0.77 21.60
CA PHE A 88 -7.61 0.32 22.41
C PHE A 88 -6.36 0.10 21.56
N ALA A 89 -6.50 -0.55 20.39
CA ALA A 89 -5.39 -0.70 19.46
C ALA A 89 -4.82 0.66 19.02
N ASP A 90 -5.69 1.63 18.70
CA ASP A 90 -5.27 3.00 18.38
C ASP A 90 -4.56 3.70 19.55
N ALA A 91 -5.07 3.56 20.78
CA ALA A 91 -4.44 4.14 21.97
C ALA A 91 -3.01 3.60 22.18
N LEU A 92 -2.81 2.28 21.99
CA LEU A 92 -1.49 1.65 22.04
C LEU A 92 -0.58 2.17 20.92
N MET A 93 -1.08 2.33 19.68
CA MET A 93 -0.28 2.89 18.58
C MET A 93 0.17 4.34 18.89
N ASN A 94 -0.72 5.12 19.50
CA ASN A 94 -0.45 6.50 19.90
C ASN A 94 0.53 6.63 21.08
N TRP A 95 0.74 5.59 21.89
CA TRP A 95 1.76 5.59 22.94
C TRP A 95 3.18 5.69 22.35
N LYS A 96 3.47 4.96 21.26
CA LYS A 96 4.78 4.95 20.58
C LYS A 96 4.64 5.31 19.10
N PRO A 97 4.25 6.56 18.78
CA PRO A 97 3.95 6.95 17.41
C PRO A 97 5.19 6.79 16.53
N ARG A 98 5.05 6.01 15.46
CA ARG A 98 6.13 5.69 14.50
C ARG A 98 7.36 5.02 15.12
N GLN A 99 7.20 4.39 16.29
CA GLN A 99 8.24 3.67 17.02
C GLN A 99 7.83 2.22 17.34
N LEU A 100 6.91 1.66 16.54
CA LEU A 100 6.46 0.26 16.65
C LEU A 100 7.41 -0.71 15.93
N PHE A 101 7.98 -0.25 14.81
CA PHE A 101 8.89 -1.03 13.97
C PHE A 101 10.17 -0.24 13.68
N ARG A 102 11.27 -0.96 13.50
CA ARG A 102 12.57 -0.37 13.13
C ARG A 102 12.53 0.05 11.67
N SER A 103 12.76 1.34 11.39
CA SER A 103 12.66 1.91 10.03
C SER A 103 13.63 1.34 9.00
N LYS A 104 14.66 0.61 9.41
CA LYS A 104 15.58 -0.06 8.47
C LYS A 104 15.22 -1.52 8.20
N THR A 105 14.52 -2.18 9.12
CA THR A 105 14.36 -3.64 9.07
C THR A 105 12.92 -4.11 9.12
N GLY A 106 11.98 -3.22 9.46
CA GLY A 106 10.58 -3.57 9.72
C GLY A 106 10.38 -4.53 10.90
N LYS A 107 11.45 -4.84 11.67
CA LYS A 107 11.32 -5.67 12.87
C LYS A 107 10.61 -4.89 13.96
N ALA A 108 9.74 -5.58 14.70
CA ALA A 108 9.12 -5.07 15.90
C ALA A 108 10.18 -4.51 16.87
N ILE A 109 9.82 -3.41 17.53
CA ILE A 109 10.60 -2.87 18.64
C ILE A 109 10.01 -3.48 19.92
N ASP A 110 10.74 -4.38 20.58
CA ASP A 110 10.24 -5.16 21.73
C ASP A 110 9.78 -4.28 22.91
N SER A 111 10.35 -3.08 23.05
CA SER A 111 9.96 -2.10 24.08
C SER A 111 8.73 -1.27 23.71
N SER A 112 8.14 -1.50 22.54
CA SER A 112 6.91 -0.86 22.07
C SER A 112 5.71 -1.79 22.25
N PRO A 113 4.47 -1.26 22.26
CA PRO A 113 3.27 -2.09 22.39
C PRO A 113 2.91 -2.87 21.11
N VAL A 114 3.81 -2.97 20.12
CA VAL A 114 3.51 -3.52 18.79
C VAL A 114 2.98 -4.96 18.82
N LEU A 115 3.48 -5.80 19.73
CA LEU A 115 3.01 -7.18 19.87
C LEU A 115 1.61 -7.24 20.52
N GLU A 116 1.33 -6.33 21.46
CA GLU A 116 0.01 -6.19 22.10
C GLU A 116 -1.03 -5.70 21.08
N ILE A 117 -0.70 -4.67 20.29
CA ILE A 117 -1.53 -4.15 19.20
C ILE A 117 -1.90 -5.28 18.23
N ARG A 118 -0.89 -6.05 17.80
CA ARG A 118 -1.10 -7.16 16.88
C ARG A 118 -2.06 -8.20 17.45
N ALA A 119 -1.91 -8.59 18.71
CA ALA A 119 -2.79 -9.56 19.35
C ALA A 119 -4.25 -9.05 19.45
N VAL A 120 -4.44 -7.76 19.77
CA VAL A 120 -5.76 -7.11 19.83
C VAL A 120 -6.43 -7.11 18.46
N LEU A 121 -5.72 -6.68 17.41
CA LEU A 121 -6.26 -6.64 16.05
C LEU A 121 -6.49 -8.03 15.45
N GLU A 122 -5.59 -8.99 15.70
CA GLU A 122 -5.78 -10.39 15.27
C GLU A 122 -7.04 -10.99 15.91
N ARG A 123 -7.26 -10.77 17.22
CA ARG A 123 -8.48 -11.19 17.90
C ARG A 123 -9.72 -10.51 17.31
N GLY A 124 -9.70 -9.19 17.13
CA GLY A 124 -10.81 -8.45 16.52
C GLY A 124 -11.15 -8.94 15.10
N SER A 125 -10.13 -9.35 14.34
CA SER A 125 -10.33 -9.90 12.99
C SER A 125 -10.97 -11.30 12.98
N GLN A 126 -10.86 -12.05 14.08
CA GLN A 126 -11.46 -13.38 14.25
C GLN A 126 -12.92 -13.31 14.73
N HIS A 127 -13.37 -12.16 15.24
CA HIS A 127 -14.77 -11.96 15.63
C HIS A 127 -15.71 -12.14 14.42
N PRO A 128 -16.92 -12.73 14.58
CA PRO A 128 -17.86 -12.94 13.47
C PRO A 128 -18.19 -11.66 12.69
N ASP A 129 -18.27 -10.53 13.39
CA ASP A 129 -18.48 -9.19 12.80
C ASP A 129 -17.18 -8.42 12.55
N GLY A 130 -16.01 -9.01 12.80
CA GLY A 130 -14.69 -8.41 12.57
C GLY A 130 -14.50 -7.92 11.14
N LYS A 131 -15.10 -8.63 10.17
CA LYS A 131 -15.10 -8.26 8.74
C LYS A 131 -16.07 -7.13 8.39
N LYS A 132 -17.03 -6.81 9.27
CA LYS A 132 -18.05 -5.76 9.09
C LYS A 132 -17.74 -4.50 9.91
N HIS A 133 -16.79 -4.58 10.84
CA HIS A 133 -16.52 -3.55 11.82
C HIS A 133 -15.47 -2.52 11.37
N PRO A 134 -15.63 -1.21 11.67
CA PRO A 134 -14.88 -0.11 11.09
C PRO A 134 -13.35 -0.13 11.07
N GLY A 135 -12.71 -1.00 11.85
CA GLY A 135 -11.31 -0.87 12.23
C GLY A 135 -10.23 -1.44 11.30
N THR A 136 -10.53 -2.03 10.13
CA THR A 136 -9.48 -2.75 9.36
C THR A 136 -8.74 -1.87 8.33
N PRO A 137 -9.02 -1.86 7.01
CA PRO A 137 -8.72 -0.61 6.25
C PRO A 137 -9.86 -0.16 5.34
N HIS A 138 -10.70 -1.10 4.88
CA HIS A 138 -11.84 -0.78 4.02
C HIS A 138 -12.80 0.19 4.69
N ILE A 139 -13.06 0.00 5.97
CA ILE A 139 -14.05 0.82 6.65
C ILE A 139 -13.42 2.08 7.28
N ALA A 140 -12.10 2.09 7.51
CA ALA A 140 -11.37 3.34 7.78
C ALA A 140 -11.58 4.34 6.63
N THR A 141 -11.48 3.88 5.38
CA THR A 141 -11.80 4.75 4.22
C THR A 141 -13.25 5.23 4.20
N VAL A 142 -14.21 4.43 4.68
CA VAL A 142 -15.63 4.83 4.78
C VAL A 142 -15.84 5.86 5.89
N ALA A 143 -15.15 5.73 7.03
CA ALA A 143 -15.15 6.75 8.06
C ALA A 143 -14.49 8.05 7.58
N ASP A 144 -13.40 7.93 6.82
CA ASP A 144 -12.71 9.05 6.19
C ASP A 144 -13.61 9.80 5.21
N ASP A 145 -14.45 9.11 4.45
CA ASP A 145 -15.42 9.75 3.56
C ASP A 145 -16.47 10.55 4.31
N LYS A 146 -17.01 10.00 5.41
CA LYS A 146 -17.94 10.73 6.27
C LYS A 146 -17.28 11.96 6.87
N PHE A 147 -15.99 11.88 7.24
CA PHE A 147 -15.24 13.03 7.74
C PHE A 147 -15.02 14.07 6.64
N PHE A 148 -14.58 13.66 5.45
CA PHE A 148 -14.36 14.54 4.31
C PHE A 148 -15.64 15.27 3.90
N ALA A 149 -16.78 14.58 3.83
CA ALA A 149 -18.07 15.19 3.53
C ALA A 149 -18.48 16.28 4.54
N ARG A 150 -18.01 16.19 5.80
CA ARG A 150 -18.33 17.15 6.87
C ARG A 150 -17.33 18.30 6.99
N GLN A 151 -16.04 18.04 6.78
CA GLN A 151 -14.94 18.97 7.12
C GLN A 151 -14.11 19.41 5.91
N GLY A 152 -14.37 18.85 4.73
CA GLY A 152 -13.60 19.10 3.51
C GLY A 152 -12.20 18.47 3.52
N GLY A 153 -11.41 18.78 2.49
CA GLY A 153 -10.09 18.19 2.25
C GLY A 153 -8.89 19.08 2.61
N VAL A 154 -9.07 20.36 2.89
CA VAL A 154 -7.95 21.29 3.14
C VAL A 154 -7.57 21.28 4.63
N ASN A 155 -7.09 20.14 5.10
CA ASN A 155 -6.65 19.94 6.48
C ASN A 155 -5.56 18.85 6.55
N PHE A 156 -4.84 18.79 7.68
CA PHE A 156 -3.75 17.81 7.87
C PHE A 156 -4.25 16.35 7.90
N TYR A 157 -5.52 16.14 8.27
CA TYR A 157 -6.12 14.81 8.29
C TYR A 157 -6.17 14.16 6.90
N SER A 158 -6.19 14.96 5.83
CA SER A 158 -6.14 14.45 4.45
C SER A 158 -4.95 13.53 4.18
N PHE A 159 -3.79 13.74 4.81
CA PHE A 159 -2.67 12.81 4.68
C PHE A 159 -3.04 11.41 5.19
N TYR A 160 -3.68 11.32 6.36
CA TYR A 160 -4.08 10.05 6.96
C TYR A 160 -5.20 9.37 6.16
N ARG A 161 -6.18 10.14 5.68
CA ARG A 161 -7.22 9.61 4.77
C ARG A 161 -6.60 8.96 3.53
N LEU A 162 -5.72 9.69 2.84
CA LEU A 162 -5.09 9.20 1.60
C LEU A 162 -4.19 8.00 1.87
N HIS A 163 -3.52 7.98 3.02
CA HIS A 163 -2.75 6.84 3.48
C HIS A 163 -3.62 5.60 3.72
N ASN A 164 -4.80 5.74 4.32
CA ASN A 164 -5.73 4.62 4.52
C ASN A 164 -6.23 4.04 3.19
N TYR A 165 -6.55 4.92 2.22
CA TYR A 165 -6.86 4.51 0.86
C TYR A 165 -5.71 3.74 0.23
N HIS A 166 -4.49 4.29 0.31
CA HIS A 166 -3.30 3.67 -0.26
C HIS A 166 -3.04 2.27 0.32
N SER A 167 -3.18 2.09 1.64
CA SER A 167 -3.08 0.78 2.30
C SER A 167 -4.12 -0.22 1.79
N LEU A 168 -5.37 0.21 1.63
CA LEU A 168 -6.44 -0.63 1.11
C LEU A 168 -6.18 -1.05 -0.33
N ILE A 169 -5.78 -0.10 -1.20
CA ILE A 169 -5.44 -0.36 -2.59
C ILE A 169 -4.28 -1.35 -2.67
N TYR A 170 -3.22 -1.14 -1.87
CA TYR A 170 -2.06 -2.03 -1.83
C TYR A 170 -2.45 -3.46 -1.44
N ALA A 171 -3.24 -3.62 -0.37
CA ALA A 171 -3.73 -4.92 0.08
C ALA A 171 -4.62 -5.60 -0.98
N ALA A 172 -5.53 -4.85 -1.59
CA ALA A 172 -6.41 -5.35 -2.65
C ALA A 172 -5.60 -5.83 -3.86
N MET A 173 -4.57 -5.10 -4.27
CA MET A 173 -3.67 -5.53 -5.35
C MET A 173 -2.97 -6.84 -5.02
N LEU A 174 -2.38 -6.99 -3.82
CA LEU A 174 -1.71 -8.24 -3.43
C LEU A 174 -2.67 -9.42 -3.22
N ALA A 175 -3.94 -9.15 -2.95
CA ALA A 175 -4.99 -10.16 -2.81
C ALA A 175 -5.68 -10.53 -4.14
N GLY A 176 -5.35 -9.84 -5.25
CA GLY A 176 -6.02 -10.05 -6.54
C GLY A 176 -7.45 -9.53 -6.57
N GLN A 177 -7.75 -8.45 -5.84
CA GLN A 177 -9.08 -7.82 -5.74
C GLN A 177 -9.14 -6.54 -6.58
N SER A 178 -9.27 -6.69 -7.90
CA SER A 178 -9.34 -5.61 -8.87
C SER A 178 -10.46 -4.61 -8.59
N ARG A 179 -11.65 -5.09 -8.25
CA ARG A 179 -12.81 -4.22 -8.01
C ARG A 179 -12.59 -3.32 -6.80
N VAL A 180 -12.06 -3.89 -5.71
CA VAL A 180 -11.76 -3.15 -4.48
C VAL A 180 -10.65 -2.12 -4.74
N ALA A 181 -9.60 -2.50 -5.46
CA ALA A 181 -8.50 -1.59 -5.79
C ALA A 181 -8.98 -0.40 -6.65
N LEU A 182 -9.76 -0.66 -7.70
CA LEU A 182 -10.30 0.37 -8.61
C LEU A 182 -11.28 1.31 -7.90
N GLU A 183 -12.25 0.78 -7.16
CA GLU A 183 -13.21 1.59 -6.39
C GLU A 183 -12.49 2.47 -5.36
N SER A 184 -11.47 1.92 -4.69
CA SER A 184 -10.72 2.64 -3.66
C SER A 184 -9.84 3.75 -4.25
N VAL A 185 -9.21 3.53 -5.42
CA VAL A 185 -8.43 4.58 -6.07
C VAL A 185 -9.33 5.68 -6.65
N ASP A 186 -10.52 5.35 -7.16
CA ASP A 186 -11.53 6.35 -7.57
C ASP A 186 -11.92 7.26 -6.40
N ARG A 187 -12.23 6.66 -5.25
CA ARG A 187 -12.56 7.40 -4.03
C ARG A 187 -11.38 8.24 -3.54
N MET A 188 -10.17 7.68 -3.54
CA MET A 188 -8.96 8.39 -3.10
C MET A 188 -8.73 9.66 -3.92
N GLU A 189 -8.69 9.53 -5.25
CA GLU A 189 -8.46 10.63 -6.19
C GLU A 189 -9.57 11.68 -6.07
N GLY A 190 -10.83 11.27 -5.90
CA GLY A 190 -11.97 12.16 -5.70
C GLY A 190 -11.87 13.06 -4.46
N THR A 191 -11.01 12.72 -3.48
CA THR A 191 -10.76 13.57 -2.30
C THR A 191 -9.54 14.48 -2.42
N ILE A 192 -8.81 14.43 -3.55
CA ILE A 192 -7.65 15.29 -3.84
C ILE A 192 -8.11 16.44 -4.74
N THR A 193 -8.03 17.67 -4.22
CA THR A 193 -8.39 18.88 -4.98
C THR A 193 -7.15 19.67 -5.37
N GLU A 194 -7.21 20.41 -6.47
CA GLU A 194 -6.13 21.30 -6.89
C GLU A 194 -5.81 22.36 -5.80
N ALA A 195 -6.84 22.94 -5.18
CA ALA A 195 -6.68 23.89 -4.07
C ALA A 195 -5.86 23.30 -2.90
N MET A 196 -6.06 22.03 -2.59
CA MET A 196 -5.26 21.33 -1.60
C MET A 196 -3.80 21.24 -2.02
N LEU A 197 -3.51 20.87 -3.28
CA LEU A 197 -2.13 20.77 -3.78
C LEU A 197 -1.43 22.13 -3.90
N LEU A 198 -2.17 23.19 -4.21
CA LEU A 198 -1.65 24.56 -4.29
C LEU A 198 -1.28 25.15 -2.92
N THR A 199 -1.78 24.56 -1.82
CA THR A 199 -1.45 25.00 -0.46
C THR A 199 0.07 24.91 -0.20
N LYS A 200 0.68 26.06 0.11
CA LYS A 200 2.14 26.20 0.31
C LYS A 200 2.58 26.03 1.77
N SER A 201 1.68 26.23 2.72
CA SER A 201 1.95 26.06 4.15
C SER A 201 0.84 25.24 4.83
N PRO A 202 1.11 23.97 5.21
CA PRO A 202 2.28 23.19 4.81
C PRO A 202 2.31 22.96 3.28
N PRO A 203 3.46 22.61 2.67
CA PRO A 203 3.57 22.42 1.23
C PRO A 203 2.90 21.11 0.79
N MET A 204 1.58 21.11 0.67
CA MET A 204 0.76 19.89 0.57
C MET A 204 1.11 19.03 -0.64
N ALA A 205 1.40 19.62 -1.81
CA ALA A 205 1.80 18.85 -2.98
C ALA A 205 3.06 17.99 -2.75
N ASN A 206 3.96 18.36 -1.83
CA ASN A 206 5.12 17.52 -1.50
C ASN A 206 4.75 16.17 -0.88
N TRP A 207 3.56 16.07 -0.27
CA TRP A 207 3.15 14.91 0.50
C TRP A 207 1.98 14.18 -0.14
N LEU A 208 1.16 14.88 -0.93
CA LEU A 208 -0.15 14.38 -1.38
C LEU A 208 -0.24 14.13 -2.88
N GLU A 209 0.60 14.77 -3.70
CA GLU A 209 0.46 14.69 -5.15
C GLU A 209 0.74 13.27 -5.68
N PHE A 210 1.61 12.51 -5.02
CA PHE A 210 1.93 11.14 -5.45
C PHE A 210 0.73 10.19 -5.41
N PHE A 211 -0.27 10.42 -4.54
CA PHE A 211 -1.43 9.53 -4.44
C PHE A 211 -2.22 9.49 -5.76
N LEU A 212 -2.17 10.56 -6.58
CA LEU A 212 -2.77 10.59 -7.92
C LEU A 212 -2.04 9.68 -8.93
N ALA A 213 -0.83 9.22 -8.62
CA ALA A 213 -0.08 8.28 -9.45
C ALA A 213 -0.40 6.80 -9.12
N VAL A 214 -1.12 6.51 -8.03
CA VAL A 214 -1.39 5.13 -7.57
C VAL A 214 -2.17 4.32 -8.60
N ARG A 215 -3.10 4.95 -9.35
CA ARG A 215 -3.89 4.28 -10.38
C ARG A 215 -3.03 3.58 -11.44
N VAL A 216 -1.87 4.14 -11.77
CA VAL A 216 -0.94 3.53 -12.72
C VAL A 216 -0.57 2.11 -12.26
N HIS A 217 -0.23 1.93 -10.98
CA HIS A 217 0.11 0.62 -10.44
C HIS A 217 -1.07 -0.34 -10.46
N VAL A 218 -2.28 0.15 -10.11
CA VAL A 218 -3.51 -0.65 -10.15
C VAL A 218 -3.75 -1.20 -11.56
N LEU A 219 -3.69 -0.34 -12.58
CA LEU A 219 -3.92 -0.76 -13.96
C LEU A 219 -2.86 -1.75 -14.46
N ILE A 220 -1.58 -1.55 -14.11
CA ILE A 220 -0.51 -2.50 -14.45
C ILE A 220 -0.74 -3.86 -13.77
N ARG A 221 -1.06 -3.88 -12.46
CA ARG A 221 -1.24 -5.11 -11.69
C ARG A 221 -2.26 -6.04 -12.33
N PHE A 222 -3.35 -5.46 -12.83
CA PHE A 222 -4.48 -6.20 -13.40
C PHE A 222 -4.46 -6.27 -14.93
N GLY A 223 -3.37 -5.83 -15.57
CA GLY A 223 -3.21 -5.92 -17.03
C GLY A 223 -4.24 -5.09 -17.81
N LEU A 224 -4.74 -3.99 -17.24
CA LEU A 224 -5.74 -3.12 -17.84
C LEU A 224 -5.07 -2.16 -18.84
N TRP A 225 -4.45 -2.73 -19.87
CA TRP A 225 -3.55 -2.02 -20.79
C TRP A 225 -4.24 -0.92 -21.59
N SER A 226 -5.47 -1.17 -22.05
CA SER A 226 -6.26 -0.17 -22.81
C SER A 226 -6.56 1.06 -21.95
N ASP A 227 -6.99 0.86 -20.71
CA ASP A 227 -7.28 1.95 -19.78
C ASP A 227 -6.02 2.73 -19.41
N LEU A 228 -4.89 2.02 -19.21
CA LEU A 228 -3.61 2.63 -18.91
C LEU A 228 -3.09 3.49 -20.06
N LYS A 229 -3.23 3.01 -21.30
CA LYS A 229 -2.92 3.80 -22.51
C LYS A 229 -3.82 5.02 -22.66
N ALA A 230 -5.07 4.93 -22.20
CA ALA A 230 -6.04 6.02 -22.31
C ALA A 230 -5.91 7.08 -21.22
N LEU A 231 -5.13 6.86 -20.15
CA LEU A 231 -5.00 7.85 -19.06
C LEU A 231 -4.61 9.24 -19.58
N PRO A 232 -5.27 10.32 -19.11
CA PRO A 232 -4.94 11.67 -19.52
C PRO A 232 -3.61 12.12 -18.92
N ILE A 233 -2.89 12.99 -19.63
CA ILE A 233 -1.73 13.70 -19.08
C ILE A 233 -2.23 15.03 -18.48
N PRO A 234 -1.92 15.36 -17.21
CA PRO A 234 -2.31 16.63 -16.60
C PRO A 234 -1.81 17.83 -17.40
N THR A 235 -2.63 18.90 -17.46
CA THR A 235 -2.24 20.16 -18.12
C THR A 235 -1.12 20.87 -17.35
N ASP A 236 -1.26 21.01 -16.03
CA ASP A 236 -0.20 21.57 -15.17
C ASP A 236 0.79 20.48 -14.75
N GLN A 237 1.77 20.20 -15.61
CA GLN A 237 2.79 19.19 -15.35
C GLN A 237 3.84 19.64 -14.31
N VAL A 238 3.80 20.88 -13.84
CA VAL A 238 4.65 21.37 -12.74
C VAL A 238 4.02 21.01 -11.41
N LEU A 239 2.72 21.23 -11.24
CA LEU A 239 1.99 20.83 -10.04
C LEU A 239 1.91 19.29 -9.94
N TYR A 240 1.49 18.64 -11.03
CA TYR A 240 1.25 17.20 -11.14
C TYR A 240 2.47 16.43 -11.70
N CYS A 241 3.68 16.82 -11.29
CA CYS A 241 4.92 16.29 -11.84
C CYS A 241 5.08 14.78 -11.64
N THR A 242 4.72 14.24 -10.46
CA THR A 242 4.83 12.80 -10.17
C THR A 242 3.81 12.02 -10.98
N THR A 243 2.57 12.50 -11.02
CA THR A 243 1.47 11.93 -11.79
C THR A 243 1.82 11.87 -13.28
N THR A 244 2.41 12.93 -13.82
CA THR A 244 2.84 12.99 -15.22
C THR A 244 3.93 11.96 -15.52
N ALA A 245 4.99 11.91 -14.71
CA ALA A 245 6.08 10.95 -14.89
C ALA A 245 5.58 9.49 -14.81
N MET A 246 4.79 9.18 -13.79
CA MET A 246 4.23 7.84 -13.59
C MET A 246 3.22 7.45 -14.68
N THR A 247 2.44 8.40 -15.21
CA THR A 247 1.49 8.11 -16.30
C THR A 247 2.22 7.74 -17.59
N HIS A 248 3.30 8.46 -17.93
CA HIS A 248 4.14 8.08 -19.07
C HIS A 248 4.84 6.73 -18.86
N TYR A 249 5.39 6.48 -17.68
CA TYR A 249 5.91 5.16 -17.30
C TYR A 249 4.87 4.05 -17.52
N GLY A 250 3.66 4.23 -16.99
CA GLY A 250 2.58 3.25 -17.12
C GLY A 250 2.15 3.01 -18.57
N LYS A 251 2.00 4.08 -19.35
CA LYS A 251 1.72 3.97 -20.80
C LYS A 251 2.82 3.20 -21.51
N ALA A 252 4.10 3.45 -21.18
CA ALA A 252 5.23 2.75 -21.77
C ALA A 252 5.20 1.25 -21.46
N ILE A 253 4.95 0.86 -20.20
CA ILE A 253 4.72 -0.53 -19.81
C ILE A 253 3.56 -1.14 -20.61
N ALA A 254 2.43 -0.45 -20.71
CA ALA A 254 1.26 -0.94 -21.42
C ALA A 254 1.51 -1.16 -22.92
N HIS A 255 2.28 -0.28 -23.56
CA HIS A 255 2.67 -0.46 -24.96
C HIS A 255 3.62 -1.66 -25.12
N ALA A 256 4.65 -1.76 -24.27
CA ALA A 256 5.60 -2.85 -24.30
C ALA A 256 4.94 -4.22 -24.04
N ALA A 257 4.09 -4.33 -23.01
CA ALA A 257 3.35 -5.54 -22.67
C ALA A 257 2.39 -6.02 -23.79
N THR A 258 2.04 -5.12 -24.72
CA THR A 258 1.24 -5.43 -25.92
C THR A 258 2.04 -5.47 -27.22
N ASN A 259 3.36 -5.62 -27.14
CA ASN A 259 4.31 -5.69 -28.26
C ASN A 259 4.38 -4.44 -29.17
N ASP A 260 3.95 -3.27 -28.67
CA ASP A 260 4.10 -1.99 -29.38
C ASP A 260 5.35 -1.25 -28.87
N VAL A 261 6.52 -1.82 -29.18
CA VAL A 261 7.82 -1.34 -28.68
C VAL A 261 8.11 0.10 -29.14
N ALA A 262 7.72 0.46 -30.37
CA ALA A 262 7.94 1.79 -30.90
C ALA A 262 7.24 2.87 -30.05
N GLN A 263 5.98 2.65 -29.69
CA GLN A 263 5.28 3.58 -28.79
C GLN A 263 5.74 3.47 -27.34
N ALA A 264 6.20 2.30 -26.90
CA ALA A 264 6.83 2.17 -25.59
C ALA A 264 8.08 3.06 -25.47
N ASP A 265 8.92 3.12 -26.51
CA ASP A 265 10.09 3.99 -26.58
C ASP A 265 9.74 5.48 -26.55
N VAL A 266 8.68 5.88 -27.28
CA VAL A 266 8.16 7.26 -27.23
C VAL A 266 7.73 7.61 -25.81
N GLN A 267 6.95 6.75 -25.16
CA GLN A 267 6.48 6.99 -23.79
C GLN A 267 7.61 6.92 -22.77
N ARG A 268 8.63 6.09 -22.98
CA ARG A 268 9.86 6.06 -22.16
C ARG A 268 10.58 7.40 -22.21
N ALA A 269 10.80 7.96 -23.41
CA ALA A 269 11.45 9.26 -23.54
C ALA A 269 10.66 10.38 -22.83
N LEU A 270 9.32 10.36 -22.93
CA LEU A 270 8.45 11.29 -22.23
C LEU A 270 8.49 11.11 -20.71
N SER A 271 8.51 9.86 -20.23
CA SER A 271 8.66 9.53 -18.80
C SER A 271 9.98 10.08 -18.24
N THR A 272 11.09 9.82 -18.94
CA THR A 272 12.41 10.33 -18.56
C THR A 272 12.44 11.86 -18.50
N ALA A 273 11.86 12.54 -19.49
CA ALA A 273 11.76 14.01 -19.49
C ALA A 273 10.89 14.54 -18.34
N ALA A 274 9.77 13.88 -18.03
CA ALA A 274 8.89 14.24 -16.93
C ALA A 274 9.54 13.99 -15.55
N ALA A 275 10.31 12.91 -15.40
CA ALA A 275 11.04 12.58 -14.17
C ALA A 275 12.01 13.70 -13.74
N PHE A 276 12.67 14.38 -14.70
CA PHE A 276 13.53 15.53 -14.40
C PHE A 276 12.81 16.73 -13.80
N ARG A 277 11.48 16.83 -13.94
CA ARG A 277 10.67 17.91 -13.36
C ARG A 277 10.26 17.62 -11.92
N VAL A 278 10.41 16.39 -11.44
CA VAL A 278 10.04 16.01 -10.08
C VAL A 278 11.10 16.51 -9.11
N PRO A 279 10.78 17.45 -8.21
CA PRO A 279 11.76 17.96 -7.27
C PRO A 279 12.05 16.91 -6.17
N PRO A 280 13.27 16.88 -5.60
CA PRO A 280 13.60 15.99 -4.49
C PRO A 280 12.74 16.14 -3.23
N SER A 281 11.95 17.23 -3.14
CA SER A 281 11.00 17.49 -2.07
C SER A 281 9.68 16.72 -2.18
N ARG A 282 9.38 16.09 -3.34
CA ARG A 282 8.21 15.21 -3.49
C ARG A 282 8.46 13.89 -2.77
N LEU A 283 7.50 13.47 -1.96
CA LEU A 283 7.61 12.33 -1.08
C LEU A 283 6.41 11.39 -1.28
N ASP A 284 6.70 10.11 -1.39
CA ASP A 284 5.85 9.06 -0.85
C ASP A 284 6.46 8.73 0.51
N PHE A 285 6.01 9.44 1.54
CA PHE A 285 6.75 9.55 2.78
C PHE A 285 7.03 8.18 3.40
N PRO A 286 8.29 7.87 3.79
CA PRO A 286 9.47 8.75 3.89
C PRO A 286 10.41 8.69 2.66
N ASN A 287 10.02 8.00 1.60
CA ASN A 287 10.78 7.86 0.36
C ASN A 287 10.63 9.09 -0.51
N ARG A 288 11.72 9.47 -1.19
CA ARG A 288 11.68 10.53 -2.19
C ARG A 288 11.15 9.94 -3.49
N ILE A 289 10.25 10.65 -4.17
CA ILE A 289 9.74 10.20 -5.47
C ILE A 289 10.88 10.02 -6.47
N VAL A 290 11.93 10.85 -6.43
CA VAL A 290 13.11 10.70 -7.29
C VAL A 290 13.89 9.39 -7.08
N ASP A 291 13.76 8.73 -5.92
CA ASP A 291 14.34 7.41 -5.70
C ASP A 291 13.38 6.31 -6.18
N ILE A 292 12.07 6.47 -5.97
CA ILE A 292 11.04 5.56 -6.50
C ILE A 292 11.08 5.51 -8.02
N LEU A 293 11.30 6.64 -8.69
CA LEU A 293 11.42 6.71 -10.15
C LEU A 293 12.61 5.91 -10.69
N LYS A 294 13.63 5.61 -9.89
CA LYS A 294 14.72 4.70 -10.31
C LYS A 294 14.22 3.27 -10.47
N VAL A 295 13.34 2.82 -9.58
CA VAL A 295 12.66 1.51 -9.71
C VAL A 295 11.83 1.50 -10.98
N ALA A 296 11.03 2.55 -11.21
CA ALA A 296 10.19 2.67 -12.41
C ALA A 296 11.02 2.63 -13.71
N THR A 297 12.12 3.38 -13.78
CA THR A 297 13.00 3.39 -14.95
C THR A 297 13.58 2.00 -15.23
N SER A 298 14.16 1.35 -14.22
CA SER A 298 14.74 0.01 -14.39
C SER A 298 13.69 -1.04 -14.76
N MET A 299 12.49 -0.97 -14.19
CA MET A 299 11.36 -1.84 -14.58
C MET A 299 10.97 -1.64 -16.05
N LEU A 300 10.93 -0.39 -16.51
CA LEU A 300 10.57 -0.05 -17.88
C LEU A 300 11.63 -0.47 -18.89
N ASP A 301 12.89 -0.18 -18.61
CA ASP A 301 13.99 -0.59 -19.47
C ASP A 301 14.08 -2.13 -19.57
N GLY A 302 13.82 -2.83 -18.46
CA GLY A 302 13.72 -4.28 -18.44
C GLY A 302 12.59 -4.82 -19.32
N GLU A 303 11.38 -4.26 -19.20
CA GLU A 303 10.24 -4.67 -20.03
C GLU A 303 10.49 -4.41 -21.52
N ILE A 304 10.99 -3.22 -21.90
CA ILE A 304 11.26 -2.89 -23.30
C ILE A 304 12.36 -3.78 -23.89
N ALA A 305 13.48 -3.95 -23.19
CA ALA A 305 14.58 -4.80 -23.65
C ALA A 305 14.10 -6.25 -23.84
N TYR A 306 13.23 -6.75 -22.96
CA TYR A 306 12.67 -8.10 -23.10
C TYR A 306 11.86 -8.25 -24.39
N ARG A 307 11.05 -7.24 -24.72
CA ARG A 307 10.25 -7.21 -25.96
C ARG A 307 11.08 -7.02 -27.22
N GLN A 308 12.26 -6.43 -27.10
CA GLN A 308 13.23 -6.32 -28.19
C GLN A 308 14.01 -7.63 -28.42
N GLY A 309 13.87 -8.61 -27.53
CA GLY A 309 14.61 -9.87 -27.58
C GLY A 309 15.99 -9.80 -26.91
N ASP A 310 16.34 -8.65 -26.30
CA ASP A 310 17.59 -8.45 -25.57
C ASP A 310 17.47 -9.00 -24.15
N VAL A 311 17.26 -10.32 -24.05
CA VAL A 311 16.86 -11.02 -22.82
C VAL A 311 17.84 -10.77 -21.67
N ASP A 312 19.15 -10.86 -21.90
CA ASP A 312 20.12 -10.68 -20.81
C ASP A 312 20.19 -9.23 -20.31
N VAL A 313 20.02 -8.26 -21.21
CA VAL A 313 19.91 -6.83 -20.85
C VAL A 313 18.65 -6.59 -20.03
N ALA A 314 17.54 -7.20 -20.43
CA ALA A 314 16.27 -7.12 -19.70
C ALA A 314 16.41 -7.62 -18.26
N PHE A 315 17.04 -8.79 -18.06
CA PHE A 315 17.26 -9.34 -16.73
C PHE A 315 18.19 -8.48 -15.88
N GLN A 316 19.22 -7.86 -16.45
CA GLN A 316 20.07 -6.93 -15.72
C GLN A 316 19.27 -5.72 -15.21
N HIS A 317 18.44 -5.11 -16.06
CA HIS A 317 17.57 -4.00 -15.64
C HIS A 317 16.57 -4.42 -14.56
N LEU A 318 15.98 -5.62 -14.64
CA LEU A 318 15.08 -6.10 -13.59
C LEU A 318 15.81 -6.38 -12.26
N LEU A 319 17.07 -6.81 -12.29
CA LEU A 319 17.91 -6.91 -11.10
C LEU A 319 18.21 -5.52 -10.52
N ASP A 320 18.51 -4.52 -11.36
CA ASP A 320 18.70 -3.14 -10.91
C ASP A 320 17.42 -2.58 -10.26
N ALA A 321 16.24 -2.92 -10.80
CA ALA A 321 14.96 -2.56 -10.22
C ALA A 321 14.78 -3.15 -8.81
N ILE A 322 15.13 -4.44 -8.63
CA ILE A 322 15.12 -5.10 -7.32
C ILE A 322 16.08 -4.41 -6.35
N VAL A 323 17.29 -4.05 -6.79
CA VAL A 323 18.26 -3.33 -5.95
C VAL A 323 17.74 -1.94 -5.56
N HIS A 324 17.11 -1.21 -6.48
CA HIS A 324 16.51 0.08 -6.19
C HIS A 324 15.33 -0.05 -5.22
N GLU A 325 14.47 -1.05 -5.39
CA GLU A 325 13.35 -1.36 -4.52
C GLU A 325 13.82 -1.70 -3.10
N ASP A 326 14.76 -2.63 -2.96
CA ASP A 326 15.26 -3.12 -1.66
C ASP A 326 15.98 -2.02 -0.85
N ASN A 327 16.45 -0.96 -1.52
CA ASN A 327 17.10 0.19 -0.89
C ASN A 327 16.14 1.32 -0.49
N LEU A 328 14.85 1.21 -0.80
CA LEU A 328 13.85 2.14 -0.29
C LEU A 328 13.73 2.04 1.24
N GLN A 329 13.38 3.16 1.88
CA GLN A 329 13.10 3.19 3.31
C GLN A 329 11.79 2.47 3.62
N TYR A 330 11.77 1.82 4.78
CA TYR A 330 10.56 1.17 5.29
C TYR A 330 9.40 2.16 5.45
N THR A 331 8.24 1.76 4.92
CA THR A 331 6.97 2.44 5.09
C THR A 331 5.82 1.45 4.90
N GLU A 332 4.65 1.77 5.43
CA GLU A 332 3.45 0.92 5.35
C GLU A 332 2.29 1.77 4.83
N PRO A 333 1.84 1.61 3.58
CA PRO A 333 2.25 0.59 2.59
C PRO A 333 3.62 0.87 1.97
N TRP A 334 4.20 -0.12 1.28
CA TRP A 334 5.55 -0.04 0.71
C TRP A 334 5.68 1.02 -0.37
N GLY A 335 6.86 1.64 -0.50
CA GLY A 335 7.10 2.75 -1.44
C GLY A 335 7.05 2.37 -2.93
N TRP A 336 7.02 1.07 -3.23
CA TRP A 336 6.81 0.53 -4.57
C TRP A 336 5.74 -0.56 -4.50
N MET A 337 4.67 -0.41 -5.27
CA MET A 337 3.47 -1.24 -5.08
C MET A 337 3.43 -2.50 -5.96
N LEU A 338 4.38 -2.65 -6.89
CA LEU A 338 4.44 -3.77 -7.83
C LEU A 338 5.78 -4.49 -7.71
N PRO A 339 5.93 -5.48 -6.82
CA PRO A 339 7.25 -6.03 -6.50
C PRO A 339 8.06 -6.37 -7.76
N ALA A 340 9.27 -5.84 -7.90
CA ALA A 340 10.10 -6.01 -9.10
C ALA A 340 10.47 -7.49 -9.33
N ARG A 341 10.46 -8.27 -8.25
CA ARG A 341 10.60 -9.73 -8.26
C ARG A 341 9.50 -10.44 -9.05
N HIS A 342 8.31 -9.86 -9.21
CA HIS A 342 7.22 -10.48 -9.97
C HIS A 342 7.54 -10.58 -11.47
N PRO A 343 7.80 -9.49 -12.22
CA PRO A 343 8.20 -9.60 -13.62
C PRO A 343 9.51 -10.38 -13.77
N TYR A 344 10.50 -10.18 -12.89
CA TYR A 344 11.73 -10.98 -12.91
C TYR A 344 11.44 -12.48 -12.83
N GLY A 345 10.62 -12.92 -11.88
CA GLY A 345 10.24 -14.33 -11.72
C GLY A 345 9.37 -14.85 -12.87
N ALA A 346 8.40 -14.06 -13.35
CA ALA A 346 7.49 -14.46 -14.42
C ALA A 346 8.22 -14.65 -15.75
N LEU A 347 9.09 -13.70 -16.11
CA LEU A 347 9.88 -13.77 -17.34
C LEU A 347 10.99 -14.83 -17.24
N SER A 348 11.50 -15.10 -16.02
CA SER A 348 12.39 -16.24 -15.76
C SER A 348 11.71 -17.57 -16.08
N LEU A 349 10.47 -17.77 -15.65
CA LEU A 349 9.68 -18.96 -15.98
C LEU A 349 9.42 -19.07 -17.49
N GLU A 350 9.11 -17.96 -18.16
CA GLU A 350 8.93 -17.93 -19.62
C GLU A 350 10.20 -18.36 -20.38
N GLN A 351 11.39 -18.03 -19.86
CA GLN A 351 12.69 -18.44 -20.42
C GLN A 351 13.18 -19.82 -19.91
N GLY A 352 12.36 -20.56 -19.16
CA GLY A 352 12.76 -21.86 -18.59
C GLY A 352 13.81 -21.76 -17.46
N ARG A 353 14.11 -20.56 -16.96
CA ARG A 353 15.03 -20.30 -15.84
C ARG A 353 14.32 -20.56 -14.48
N VAL A 354 13.85 -21.79 -14.28
CA VAL A 354 12.91 -22.13 -13.18
C VAL A 354 13.50 -21.89 -11.79
N GLU A 355 14.77 -22.25 -11.55
CA GLU A 355 15.40 -22.05 -10.24
C GLU A 355 15.61 -20.56 -9.91
N GLN A 356 15.90 -19.74 -10.94
CA GLN A 356 15.98 -18.29 -10.80
C GLN A 356 14.63 -17.70 -10.37
N ALA A 357 13.54 -18.12 -11.02
CA ALA A 357 12.19 -17.71 -10.66
C ALA A 357 11.82 -18.17 -9.24
N ARG A 358 12.14 -19.43 -8.90
CA ARG A 358 11.87 -20.03 -7.59
C ARG A 358 12.46 -19.18 -6.47
N ARG A 359 13.72 -18.75 -6.60
CA ARG A 359 14.39 -17.90 -5.61
C ARG A 359 13.69 -16.55 -5.48
N ALA A 360 13.40 -15.87 -6.59
CA ALA A 360 12.72 -14.58 -6.55
C ALA A 360 11.37 -14.63 -5.81
N TYR A 361 10.55 -15.65 -6.05
CA TYR A 361 9.29 -15.81 -5.32
C TYR A 361 9.49 -16.25 -3.86
N ALA A 362 10.50 -17.06 -3.56
CA ALA A 362 10.81 -17.44 -2.19
C ALA A 362 11.23 -16.23 -1.34
N GLU A 363 11.99 -15.30 -1.93
CA GLU A 363 12.32 -14.01 -1.31
C GLU A 363 11.08 -13.15 -1.10
N ASP A 364 10.25 -12.96 -2.14
CA ASP A 364 9.01 -12.18 -2.03
C ASP A 364 8.07 -12.75 -0.96
N LEU A 365 7.94 -14.08 -0.86
CA LEU A 365 7.09 -14.72 0.16
C LEU A 365 7.71 -14.72 1.57
N GLY A 366 8.97 -14.29 1.71
CA GLY A 366 9.73 -14.33 2.97
C GLY A 366 10.12 -15.73 3.43
N LEU A 367 10.17 -16.69 2.51
CA LEU A 367 10.64 -18.06 2.76
C LEU A 367 12.16 -18.10 2.85
N GLU A 368 12.85 -17.25 2.08
CA GLU A 368 14.27 -16.97 2.23
C GLU A 368 14.48 -15.73 3.11
N LYS A 369 15.36 -15.83 4.11
CA LYS A 369 15.62 -14.74 5.08
C LYS A 369 16.63 -13.70 4.54
N THR A 370 16.64 -13.45 3.24
CA THR A 370 17.54 -12.49 2.58
C THR A 370 17.02 -11.06 2.70
N LEU A 371 15.71 -10.89 2.76
CA LEU A 371 15.06 -9.59 2.83
C LEU A 371 14.66 -9.18 4.24
N THR A 372 14.53 -7.87 4.44
CA THR A 372 13.86 -7.35 5.63
C THR A 372 12.39 -7.80 5.61
N ARG A 373 11.77 -8.01 6.78
CA ARG A 373 10.38 -8.51 6.90
C ARG A 373 9.41 -7.72 6.03
N ALA A 374 9.73 -6.48 5.81
CA ALA A 374 8.87 -5.52 5.18
C ALA A 374 8.86 -5.57 3.65
N HIS A 375 9.86 -6.20 3.04
CA HIS A 375 9.87 -6.60 1.63
C HIS A 375 9.35 -8.04 1.43
N ALA A 376 8.85 -8.68 2.48
CA ALA A 376 8.24 -9.99 2.39
C ALA A 376 6.71 -9.87 2.45
N HIS A 377 6.03 -10.50 1.50
CA HIS A 377 4.60 -10.53 1.31
C HIS A 377 4.04 -11.94 1.53
N PRO A 378 3.96 -12.43 2.79
CA PRO A 378 3.36 -13.72 3.06
C PRO A 378 1.93 -13.79 2.52
N ARG A 379 1.62 -14.88 1.83
CA ARG A 379 0.30 -15.14 1.23
C ARG A 379 -0.08 -14.22 0.07
N ASN A 380 0.87 -13.51 -0.53
CA ASN A 380 0.69 -12.82 -1.80
C ASN A 380 0.28 -13.83 -2.88
N VAL A 381 -0.93 -13.66 -3.44
CA VAL A 381 -1.53 -14.64 -4.35
C VAL A 381 -0.70 -14.80 -5.63
N TRP A 382 -0.08 -13.71 -6.09
CA TRP A 382 0.72 -13.65 -7.31
C TRP A 382 2.03 -14.44 -7.15
N ALA A 383 2.76 -14.20 -6.07
CA ALA A 383 4.02 -14.89 -5.78
C ALA A 383 3.78 -16.35 -5.39
N LEU A 384 2.70 -16.68 -4.67
CA LEU A 384 2.30 -18.06 -4.41
C LEU A 384 2.04 -18.83 -5.71
N SER A 385 1.37 -18.21 -6.68
CA SER A 385 1.11 -18.83 -7.99
C SER A 385 2.40 -19.14 -8.73
N GLY A 386 3.31 -18.16 -8.82
CA GLY A 386 4.61 -18.35 -9.48
C GLY A 386 5.51 -19.35 -8.75
N TYR A 387 5.54 -19.32 -7.41
CA TYR A 387 6.33 -20.26 -6.62
C TYR A 387 5.83 -21.70 -6.76
N TYR A 388 4.50 -21.89 -6.76
CA TYR A 388 3.89 -23.19 -7.01
C TYR A 388 4.28 -23.74 -8.39
N GLU A 389 4.19 -22.91 -9.43
CA GLU A 389 4.62 -23.30 -10.79
C GLU A 389 6.10 -23.73 -10.80
N CYS A 390 6.98 -22.99 -10.13
CA CYS A 390 8.39 -23.37 -10.01
C CYS A 390 8.58 -24.73 -9.32
N LEU A 391 7.88 -24.98 -8.21
CA LEU A 391 8.01 -26.23 -7.47
C LEU A 391 7.54 -27.43 -8.28
N VAL A 392 6.43 -27.29 -9.00
CA VAL A 392 5.93 -28.32 -9.93
C VAL A 392 6.94 -28.56 -11.05
N GLY A 393 7.45 -27.49 -11.68
CA GLY A 393 8.45 -27.58 -12.75
C GLY A 393 9.78 -28.21 -12.32
N LEU A 394 10.12 -28.15 -11.03
CA LEU A 394 11.31 -28.77 -10.44
C LEU A 394 11.07 -30.17 -9.86
N GLY A 395 9.84 -30.70 -9.91
CA GLY A 395 9.49 -32.00 -9.32
C GLY A 395 9.50 -32.02 -7.78
N ARG A 396 9.35 -30.86 -7.12
CA ARG A 396 9.32 -30.74 -5.65
C ARG A 396 7.91 -30.94 -5.10
N GLU A 397 7.37 -32.14 -5.27
CA GLU A 397 5.94 -32.44 -5.07
C GLU A 397 5.41 -32.16 -3.65
N GLU A 398 6.17 -32.50 -2.61
CA GLU A 398 5.75 -32.29 -1.22
C GLU A 398 5.60 -30.81 -0.90
N GLU A 399 6.61 -30.00 -1.26
CA GLU A 399 6.56 -28.55 -1.09
C GLU A 399 5.49 -27.90 -1.96
N ALA A 400 5.30 -28.40 -3.19
CA ALA A 400 4.24 -27.93 -4.07
C ALA A 400 2.87 -28.12 -3.44
N ARG A 401 2.62 -29.25 -2.76
CA ARG A 401 1.35 -29.54 -2.07
C ARG A 401 1.09 -28.53 -0.94
N GLU A 402 2.09 -28.23 -0.11
CA GLU A 402 1.95 -27.25 0.98
C GLU A 402 1.68 -25.83 0.45
N VAL A 403 2.33 -25.44 -0.65
CA VAL A 403 2.12 -24.13 -1.29
C VAL A 403 0.75 -24.09 -1.96
N GLN A 404 0.29 -25.20 -2.55
CA GLN A 404 -1.02 -25.31 -3.20
C GLN A 404 -2.15 -25.05 -2.21
N GLU A 405 -2.08 -25.60 -0.99
CA GLU A 405 -3.08 -25.34 0.06
C GLU A 405 -3.19 -23.85 0.39
N LYS A 406 -2.04 -23.16 0.53
CA LYS A 406 -1.99 -21.71 0.77
C LYS A 406 -2.52 -20.93 -0.43
N LEU A 407 -2.18 -21.34 -1.64
CA LEU A 407 -2.62 -20.72 -2.89
C LEU A 407 -4.13 -20.85 -3.08
N VAL A 408 -4.74 -22.01 -2.80
CA VAL A 408 -6.19 -22.21 -2.86
C VAL A 408 -6.91 -21.24 -1.92
N VAL A 409 -6.41 -21.07 -0.70
CA VAL A 409 -6.99 -20.10 0.25
C VAL A 409 -6.84 -18.67 -0.25
N ALA A 410 -5.66 -18.29 -0.78
CA ALA A 410 -5.43 -16.95 -1.31
C ALA A 410 -6.32 -16.65 -2.53
N LYS A 411 -6.46 -17.59 -3.47
CA LYS A 411 -7.29 -17.45 -4.68
C LYS A 411 -8.78 -17.26 -4.37
N ARG A 412 -9.30 -17.80 -3.26
CA ARG A 412 -10.71 -17.56 -2.85
C ARG A 412 -11.00 -16.09 -2.56
N GLY A 413 -9.98 -15.30 -2.23
CA GLY A 413 -10.11 -13.86 -1.98
C GLY A 413 -9.99 -13.00 -3.23
N ALA A 414 -9.47 -13.53 -4.34
CA ALA A 414 -9.26 -12.80 -5.59
C ALA A 414 -10.55 -12.72 -6.41
N ASP A 415 -10.73 -11.63 -7.14
CA ASP A 415 -11.83 -11.44 -8.10
C ASP A 415 -11.36 -11.49 -9.57
N VAL A 416 -10.07 -11.79 -9.79
CA VAL A 416 -9.46 -12.07 -11.09
C VAL A 416 -8.83 -13.46 -11.11
N ASP A 417 -8.67 -14.03 -12.30
CA ASP A 417 -7.88 -15.26 -12.45
C ASP A 417 -6.38 -14.95 -12.36
N VAL A 418 -5.76 -15.42 -11.29
CA VAL A 418 -4.31 -15.29 -11.05
C VAL A 418 -3.60 -16.48 -11.71
N ALA A 419 -3.32 -16.33 -13.00
CA ALA A 419 -2.61 -17.33 -13.81
C ALA A 419 -1.07 -17.14 -13.81
N SER A 420 -0.61 -15.88 -13.75
CA SER A 420 0.80 -15.50 -13.71
C SER A 420 1.00 -14.42 -12.66
N SER A 421 2.18 -14.33 -12.06
CA SER A 421 2.53 -13.28 -11.09
C SER A 421 2.66 -11.89 -11.75
N CYS A 422 2.79 -11.85 -13.08
CA CYS A 422 2.90 -10.66 -13.90
C CYS A 422 2.14 -10.81 -15.21
N CYS A 423 1.31 -9.82 -15.55
CA CYS A 423 0.56 -9.76 -16.81
C CYS A 423 1.45 -9.49 -18.03
N CYS A 424 2.74 -9.16 -17.83
CA CYS A 424 3.72 -9.09 -18.92
C CYS A 424 4.14 -10.49 -19.42
N ARG A 425 3.87 -11.58 -18.71
CA ARG A 425 4.17 -12.92 -19.25
C ARG A 425 3.14 -13.27 -20.32
N LEU A 426 3.57 -13.43 -21.57
CA LEU A 426 2.68 -13.74 -22.70
C LEU A 426 2.64 -15.24 -23.05
N GLY A 427 3.55 -16.03 -22.44
CA GLY A 427 3.73 -17.44 -22.76
C GLY A 427 4.68 -17.64 -23.93
N THR A 428 5.29 -18.82 -24.03
CA THR A 428 6.12 -19.17 -25.17
C THR A 428 5.22 -19.46 -26.38
N GLU A 429 5.47 -18.81 -27.52
CA GLU A 429 4.88 -19.22 -28.80
C GLU A 429 5.31 -20.67 -29.09
N GLY A 430 4.46 -21.64 -28.71
CA GLY A 430 4.76 -23.07 -28.76
C GLY A 430 3.99 -23.95 -27.77
N GLY A 431 3.38 -23.37 -26.73
CA GLY A 431 2.51 -24.11 -25.80
C GLY A 431 1.04 -24.13 -26.27
N CYS A 432 0.46 -25.33 -26.44
CA CYS A 432 -0.91 -25.55 -26.92
C CYS A 432 -1.96 -24.62 -26.27
N VAL A 433 -2.52 -23.71 -27.07
CA VAL A 433 -3.71 -22.93 -26.73
C VAL A 433 -4.90 -23.89 -26.63
N GLY A 434 -5.51 -23.96 -25.45
CA GLY A 434 -6.78 -24.64 -25.22
C GLY A 434 -7.87 -24.08 -26.13
N LYS A 435 -8.53 -24.98 -26.85
CA LYS A 435 -9.64 -24.71 -27.78
C LYS A 435 -10.76 -23.91 -27.11
N GLY A 436 -10.98 -22.69 -27.58
CA GLY A 436 -12.29 -22.03 -27.62
C GLY A 436 -12.80 -22.04 -29.05
N GLN A 437 -13.42 -23.14 -29.48
CA GLN A 437 -14.04 -23.25 -30.80
C GLN A 437 -15.34 -22.44 -30.86
N GLY A 438 -15.42 -21.59 -31.88
CA GLY A 438 -16.64 -20.97 -32.37
C GLY A 438 -16.50 -20.71 -33.87
N LYS A 439 -16.27 -21.77 -34.66
CA LYS A 439 -16.45 -21.72 -36.12
C LYS A 439 -17.37 -22.86 -36.53
N VAL A 440 -18.55 -22.46 -37.01
CA VAL A 440 -19.57 -23.30 -37.63
C VAL A 440 -19.00 -23.84 -38.94
N CYS A 441 -18.91 -25.16 -39.07
CA CYS A 441 -18.68 -25.83 -40.34
C CYS A 441 -20.04 -26.00 -41.03
N GLY A 442 -20.21 -25.37 -42.20
CA GLY A 442 -21.31 -25.69 -43.11
C GLY A 442 -20.94 -26.90 -43.95
N ASN A 443 -21.75 -27.96 -43.85
CA ASN A 443 -21.76 -29.08 -44.79
C ASN A 443 -22.42 -28.65 -46.10
N GLY A 444 -21.82 -29.06 -47.22
CA GLY A 444 -22.42 -28.99 -48.55
C GLY A 444 -21.79 -30.04 -49.45
N GLU A 445 -22.38 -31.22 -49.47
CA GLU A 445 -22.11 -32.31 -50.41
C GLU A 445 -22.58 -31.92 -51.82
N THR A 446 -21.69 -31.97 -52.80
CA THR A 446 -21.74 -32.76 -54.06
C THR A 446 -20.78 -32.19 -55.09
#